data_AF-X0XVD9-F1
#
_entry.id   AF-X0XVD9-F1
#
_cell.length_a   1.000
_cell.length_b   1.000
_cell.length_c   1.000
_cell.angle_alpha   90.00
_cell.angle_beta   90.00
_cell.angle_gamma   90.00
#
_symmetry.space_group_name_H-M   'P 1'
#
loop_
_entity.id
_entity.type
_entity.pdbx_description
1 polymer ?
#
loop_
_entity_poly.entity_id
_entity_poly.type
_entity_poly.pdbx_seq_one_letter_code
_entity_poly.pdbx_strand_id
1 'polypeptide(L)'
;AIVEDNLLSVRSLSSPFSAYAEEAILAYAQSYSLVEFLISSYGQGKMLELLNIFRQGSSYDAALDKAYGFDTDGLDTLWQEYVTGRFQPIEVEVMHQVLTGVLVVPAMGFLLGMGLVIRYKGRGEGR
;
A
#
# COMPACT_ATOMS: atom_id res chain seq x y z
N ALA A 1 -9.97 8.17 1.09
CA ALA A 1 -9.72 6.87 0.46
C ALA A 1 -9.31 7.14 -0.98
N ILE A 2 -8.06 6.81 -1.33
CA ILE A 2 -7.63 6.76 -2.73
C ILE A 2 -8.00 5.33 -3.14
N VAL A 3 -9.03 5.17 -3.94
CA VAL A 3 -9.43 3.85 -4.46
C VAL A 3 -8.57 3.58 -5.68
N GLU A 4 -7.92 2.41 -5.71
CA GLU A 4 -6.88 2.00 -6.67
C GLU A 4 -7.28 2.09 -8.16
N ASP A 5 -8.57 2.29 -8.46
CA ASP A 5 -9.10 2.38 -9.83
C ASP A 5 -9.43 3.79 -10.33
N ASN A 6 -9.07 4.86 -9.59
CA ASN A 6 -9.45 6.22 -9.96
C ASN A 6 -8.39 7.30 -9.65
N LEU A 7 -7.12 6.97 -9.88
CA LEU A 7 -6.06 7.99 -9.91
C LEU A 7 -6.24 8.85 -11.17
N LEU A 8 -6.48 10.14 -10.97
CA LEU A 8 -6.51 11.12 -12.04
C LEU A 8 -5.08 11.35 -12.52
N SER A 9 -4.89 11.41 -13.84
CA SER A 9 -3.58 11.74 -14.38
C SER A 9 -3.11 13.11 -13.89
N VAL A 10 -1.79 13.32 -13.81
CA VAL A 10 -1.20 14.61 -13.46
C VAL A 10 -1.69 15.71 -14.40
N ARG A 11 -1.90 15.39 -15.69
CA ARG A 11 -2.50 16.34 -16.64
C ARG A 11 -3.92 16.75 -16.25
N SER A 12 -4.73 15.79 -15.81
CA SER A 12 -6.07 16.05 -15.29
C SER A 12 -6.04 16.90 -14.02
N LEU A 13 -5.09 16.64 -13.11
CA LEU A 13 -4.89 17.45 -11.89
C LEU A 13 -4.39 18.88 -12.19
N SER A 14 -3.73 19.08 -13.34
CA SER A 14 -3.29 20.41 -13.81
C SER A 14 -4.34 21.16 -14.65
N SER A 15 -5.49 20.54 -14.90
CA SER A 15 -6.60 21.10 -15.69
C SER A 15 -7.67 21.72 -14.78
N PRO A 16 -8.57 22.58 -15.32
CA PRO A 16 -9.70 23.09 -14.55
C PRO A 16 -10.51 21.96 -13.91
N PHE A 17 -10.86 22.14 -12.63
CA PHE A 17 -11.60 21.13 -11.88
C PHE A 17 -13.07 21.05 -12.32
N SER A 18 -13.64 19.86 -12.11
CA SER A 18 -15.06 19.60 -12.34
C SER A 18 -15.95 20.53 -11.51
N ALA A 19 -17.13 20.86 -12.04
CA ALA A 19 -18.17 21.58 -11.30
C ALA A 19 -18.88 20.68 -10.27
N TYR A 20 -18.74 19.36 -10.39
CA TYR A 20 -19.27 18.41 -9.41
C TYR A 20 -18.37 18.37 -8.16
N ALA A 21 -18.97 18.58 -6.99
CA ALA A 21 -18.24 18.78 -5.75
C ALA A 21 -17.38 17.57 -5.37
N GLU A 22 -17.91 16.37 -5.53
CA GLU A 22 -17.24 15.12 -5.19
C GLU A 22 -15.97 14.91 -6.04
N GLU A 23 -16.06 15.20 -7.34
CA GLU A 23 -14.93 15.11 -8.27
C GLU A 23 -13.87 16.18 -7.98
N ALA A 24 -14.29 17.41 -7.67
CA ALA A 24 -13.37 18.49 -7.29
C ALA A 24 -12.64 18.19 -5.96
N ILE A 25 -13.33 17.62 -4.98
CA ILE A 25 -12.73 17.19 -3.70
C ILE A 25 -11.70 16.08 -3.95
N LEU A 26 -12.01 15.11 -4.81
CA LEU A 26 -11.07 14.05 -5.18
C LEU A 26 -9.82 14.62 -5.86
N ALA A 27 -9.98 15.51 -6.85
CA ALA A 27 -8.87 16.17 -7.54
C ALA A 27 -8.00 16.98 -6.58
N TYR A 28 -8.60 17.69 -5.62
CA TYR A 28 -7.86 18.44 -4.61
C TYR A 28 -7.04 17.52 -3.70
N ALA A 29 -7.64 16.43 -3.22
CA ALA A 29 -6.95 15.45 -2.37
C ALA A 29 -5.77 14.78 -3.11
N GLN A 30 -5.94 14.45 -4.40
CA GLN A 30 -4.87 13.86 -5.21
C GLN A 30 -3.78 14.89 -5.57
N SER A 31 -4.14 16.14 -5.85
CA SER A 31 -3.16 17.22 -6.06
C SER A 31 -2.29 17.44 -4.83
N TYR A 32 -2.89 17.37 -3.63
CA TYR A 32 -2.14 17.41 -2.38
C TYR A 32 -1.16 16.23 -2.26
N SER A 33 -1.60 15.01 -2.57
CA SER A 33 -0.74 13.81 -2.58
C SER A 33 0.43 13.94 -3.56
N LEU A 34 0.21 14.50 -4.74
CA LEU A 34 1.25 14.74 -5.75
C LEU A 34 2.33 15.72 -5.24
N VAL A 35 1.92 16.82 -4.60
CA VAL A 35 2.84 17.78 -3.99
C VAL A 35 3.60 17.15 -2.82
N GLU A 36 2.91 16.36 -1.99
CA GLU A 36 3.54 15.62 -0.89
C GLU A 36 4.58 14.65 -1.40
N PHE A 37 4.29 13.90 -2.47
CA PHE A 37 5.26 13.03 -3.15
C PHE A 37 6.53 13.77 -3.57
N LEU A 38 6.38 14.92 -4.24
CA LEU A 38 7.53 15.71 -4.69
C LEU A 38 8.38 16.19 -3.51
N ILE A 39 7.74 16.65 -2.43
CA ILE A 39 8.45 17.16 -1.25
C ILE A 39 9.08 16.01 -0.44
N SER A 40 8.39 14.90 -0.25
CA SER A 40 8.86 13.77 0.55
C SER A 40 10.02 13.04 -0.14
N SER A 41 9.97 12.92 -1.47
CA SER A 41 10.96 12.17 -2.25
C SER A 41 12.19 12.98 -2.63
N TYR A 42 12.02 14.29 -2.89
CA TYR A 42 13.10 15.14 -3.43
C TYR A 42 13.43 16.34 -2.54
N GLY A 43 12.66 16.59 -1.47
CA GLY A 43 12.87 17.67 -0.52
C GLY A 43 12.29 19.02 -0.94
N GLN A 44 12.12 19.91 0.04
CA GLN A 44 11.56 21.26 -0.16
C GLN A 44 12.40 22.13 -1.10
N GLY A 45 13.74 21.93 -1.13
CA GLY A 45 14.63 22.68 -2.01
C GLY A 45 14.32 22.48 -3.49
N LYS A 46 13.96 21.26 -3.89
CA LYS A 46 13.56 20.92 -5.26
C LYS A 46 12.19 21.51 -5.63
N MET A 47 11.25 21.54 -4.69
CA MET A 47 9.98 22.25 -4.87
C MET A 47 10.20 23.75 -5.09
N LEU A 48 11.08 24.39 -4.30
CA LEU A 48 11.43 25.79 -4.48
C LEU A 48 12.10 26.04 -5.85
N GLU A 49 12.99 25.15 -6.28
CA GLU A 49 13.61 25.20 -7.61
C GLU A 49 12.54 25.18 -8.72
N LEU A 50 11.60 24.23 -8.65
CA LEU A 50 10.48 24.12 -9.60
C LEU A 50 9.65 25.41 -9.68
N LEU A 51 9.24 25.96 -8.53
CA LEU A 51 8.46 27.19 -8.47
C LEU A 51 9.22 28.39 -9.05
N ASN A 52 10.53 28.47 -8.82
CA ASN A 52 11.39 29.51 -9.40
C ASN A 52 11.50 29.39 -10.93
N ILE A 53 11.49 28.17 -11.47
CA ILE A 53 11.48 27.94 -12.92
C ILE A 53 10.11 28.30 -13.50
N PHE A 54 9.01 27.94 -12.86
CA PHE A 54 7.67 28.36 -13.27
C PHE A 54 7.48 29.87 -13.28
N ARG A 55 8.07 30.58 -12.32
CA ARG A 55 8.07 32.06 -12.28
C ARG A 55 8.63 32.69 -13.56
N GLN A 56 9.47 31.98 -14.31
CA GLN A 56 10.06 32.44 -15.55
C GLN A 56 9.18 32.17 -16.79
N GLY A 57 8.00 31.57 -16.62
CA GLY A 57 7.07 31.26 -17.71
C GLY A 57 7.39 29.97 -18.46
N SER A 58 8.13 29.04 -17.84
CA SER A 58 8.40 27.72 -18.44
C SER A 58 7.12 26.89 -18.53
N SER A 59 6.99 26.06 -19.56
CA SER A 59 5.94 25.05 -19.64
C SER A 59 6.12 23.98 -18.55
N TYR A 60 5.08 23.17 -18.30
CA TYR A 60 5.14 22.07 -17.31
C TYR A 60 6.29 21.11 -17.58
N ASP A 61 6.37 20.55 -18.79
CA ASP A 61 7.43 19.58 -19.13
C ASP A 61 8.82 20.20 -19.02
N ALA A 62 9.03 21.42 -19.52
CA ALA A 62 10.34 22.08 -19.44
C ALA A 62 10.75 22.40 -17.99
N ALA A 63 9.79 22.76 -17.13
CA ALA A 63 10.07 23.06 -15.72
C ALA A 63 10.38 21.79 -14.93
N LEU A 64 9.61 20.72 -15.14
CA LEU A 64 9.83 19.43 -14.50
C LEU A 64 11.14 18.80 -14.95
N ASP A 65 11.44 18.83 -16.25
CA ASP A 65 12.69 18.28 -16.79
C ASP A 65 13.90 19.01 -16.19
N LYS A 66 13.84 20.34 -16.12
CA LYS A 66 14.93 21.13 -15.53
C LYS A 66 15.10 20.92 -14.02
N ALA A 67 14.02 20.79 -13.26
CA ALA A 67 14.08 20.65 -11.81
C ALA A 67 14.37 19.20 -11.36
N TYR A 68 13.79 18.21 -12.05
CA TYR A 68 13.77 16.81 -11.60
C TYR A 68 14.32 15.81 -12.63
N GLY A 69 14.47 16.19 -13.90
CA GLY A 69 14.96 15.31 -14.96
C GLY A 69 13.90 14.38 -15.57
N PHE A 70 12.62 14.72 -15.41
CA PHE A 70 11.49 14.02 -16.03
C PHE A 70 10.40 15.02 -16.42
N ASP A 71 9.55 14.66 -17.37
CA ASP A 71 8.41 15.47 -17.83
C ASP A 71 7.12 15.12 -17.07
N THR A 72 5.98 15.62 -17.54
CA THR A 72 4.68 15.35 -16.91
C THR A 72 4.31 13.86 -16.93
N ASP A 73 4.70 13.10 -17.97
CA ASP A 73 4.44 11.64 -18.04
C ASP A 73 5.30 10.87 -17.04
N GLY A 74 6.56 11.27 -16.90
CA GLY A 74 7.44 10.72 -15.88
C GLY A 74 6.93 11.01 -14.47
N LEU A 75 6.47 12.24 -14.21
CA LEU A 75 5.86 12.59 -12.93
C LEU A 75 4.60 11.75 -12.65
N ASP A 76 3.74 11.57 -13.64
CA ASP A 76 2.54 10.75 -13.53
C ASP A 76 2.86 9.30 -13.13
N THR A 77 3.78 8.68 -13.86
CA THR A 77 4.22 7.29 -13.61
C THR A 77 4.78 7.15 -12.20
N LEU A 78 5.74 8.01 -11.83
CA LEU A 78 6.43 7.93 -10.54
C LEU A 78 5.48 8.19 -9.35
N TRP A 79 4.55 9.13 -9.51
CA TRP A 79 3.57 9.42 -8.46
C TRP A 79 2.56 8.29 -8.29
N GLN A 80 2.06 7.71 -9.39
CA GLN A 80 1.15 6.56 -9.30
C GLN A 80 1.84 5.36 -8.63
N GLU A 81 3.10 5.07 -8.98
CA GLU A 81 3.89 4.04 -8.31
C GLU A 81 4.07 4.32 -6.81
N TYR A 82 4.35 5.57 -6.43
CA TYR A 82 4.48 5.98 -5.04
C TYR A 82 3.18 5.79 -4.24
N VAL A 83 2.04 6.18 -4.82
CA VAL A 83 0.74 6.02 -4.17
C VAL A 83 0.42 4.54 -4.01
N THR A 84 0.55 3.73 -5.06
CA THR A 84 0.25 2.29 -5.01
C THR A 84 1.22 1.53 -4.11
N GLY A 85 2.51 1.91 -4.09
CA GLY A 85 3.52 1.32 -3.20
C GLY A 85 3.24 1.54 -1.72
N ARG A 86 2.49 2.59 -1.35
CA ARG A 86 2.01 2.82 0.03
C ARG A 86 0.85 1.91 0.43
N PHE A 87 0.18 1.27 -0.53
CA PHE A 87 -0.98 0.41 -0.32
C PHE A 87 -0.68 -1.08 -0.48
N GLN A 88 0.59 -1.50 -0.41
CA GLN A 88 0.92 -2.93 -0.39
C GLN A 88 0.12 -3.62 0.74
N PRO A 89 -0.82 -4.53 0.43
CA PRO A 89 -1.48 -5.31 1.46
C PRO A 89 -0.35 -6.02 2.19
N ILE A 90 -0.28 -5.84 3.50
CA ILE A 90 0.63 -6.60 4.36
C ILE A 90 0.54 -8.04 3.90
N GLU A 91 1.61 -8.61 3.34
CA GLU A 91 1.67 -10.03 2.99
C GLU A 91 1.37 -10.81 4.27
N VAL A 92 0.11 -11.18 4.45
CA VAL A 92 -0.37 -12.02 5.55
C VAL A 92 0.26 -13.43 5.46
N GLU A 93 1.04 -13.68 4.39
CA GLU A 93 1.82 -14.88 4.14
C GLU A 93 2.97 -15.08 5.14
N VAL A 94 3.60 -14.00 5.65
CA VAL A 94 4.65 -14.12 6.69
C VAL A 94 4.06 -14.60 8.02
N MET A 95 2.78 -14.31 8.29
CA MET A 95 2.12 -14.71 9.53
C MET A 95 1.62 -16.16 9.51
N HIS A 96 1.42 -16.76 8.32
CA HIS A 96 1.01 -18.16 8.19
C HIS A 96 2.14 -19.15 8.54
N GLN A 97 3.41 -18.75 8.39
CA GLN A 97 4.54 -19.59 8.79
C GLN A 97 4.78 -19.62 10.31
N VAL A 98 4.42 -18.57 11.04
CA VAL A 98 4.58 -18.54 12.51
C VAL A 98 3.45 -19.31 13.20
N LEU A 99 2.22 -19.26 12.66
CA LEU A 99 1.06 -19.89 13.30
C LEU A 99 0.98 -21.41 13.05
N THR A 100 1.52 -21.90 11.93
CA THR A 100 1.51 -23.35 11.61
C THR A 100 2.61 -24.13 12.35
N GLY A 101 3.69 -23.47 12.79
CA GLY A 101 4.79 -24.12 13.51
C GLY A 101 4.49 -24.51 14.97
N VAL A 102 3.46 -23.92 15.60
CA VAL A 102 3.20 -24.09 17.05
C VAL A 102 2.04 -25.05 17.38
N LEU A 103 1.16 -25.38 16.44
CA LEU A 103 -0.09 -26.11 16.78
C LEU A 103 -0.05 -27.65 16.59
N VAL A 104 0.88 -28.22 15.81
CA VAL A 104 0.78 -29.65 15.45
C VAL A 104 1.41 -30.61 16.48
N VAL A 105 2.15 -30.13 17.48
CA VAL A 105 2.97 -31.01 18.33
C VAL A 105 2.26 -31.73 19.50
N PRO A 106 1.13 -31.28 20.09
CA PRO A 106 0.48 -32.08 21.14
C PRO A 106 -0.67 -32.99 20.67
N ALA A 107 -1.12 -32.90 19.41
CA ALA A 107 -2.27 -33.71 18.94
C ALA A 107 -1.92 -35.17 18.64
N MET A 108 -0.66 -35.49 18.28
CA MET A 108 -0.26 -36.89 18.05
C MET A 108 0.06 -37.67 19.34
N GLY A 109 0.38 -37.00 20.44
CA GLY A 109 0.66 -37.68 21.73
C GLY A 109 -0.59 -38.17 22.46
N PHE A 110 -1.76 -37.58 22.18
CA PHE A 110 -2.99 -37.86 22.93
C PHE A 110 -3.81 -39.04 22.37
N LEU A 111 -3.61 -39.42 21.10
CA LEU A 111 -4.36 -40.50 20.45
C LEU A 111 -3.80 -41.92 20.70
N LEU A 112 -2.60 -42.05 21.25
CA LEU A 112 -2.06 -43.36 21.67
C LEU A 112 -2.37 -43.69 23.14
N GLY A 113 -2.75 -42.71 23.97
CA GLY A 113 -3.03 -42.91 25.40
C GLY A 113 -4.42 -43.45 25.73
N MET A 114 -5.43 -43.21 24.89
CA MET A 114 -6.81 -43.66 25.16
C MET A 114 -7.11 -45.11 24.71
N GLY A 115 -6.19 -45.77 24.01
CA GLY A 115 -6.36 -47.16 23.59
C GLY A 115 -6.11 -48.21 24.67
N LEU A 116 -5.39 -47.88 25.75
CA LEU A 116 -4.95 -48.88 26.74
C LEU A 116 -5.88 -49.01 27.96
N VAL A 117 -6.84 -48.10 28.15
CA VAL A 117 -7.64 -48.02 29.40
C VAL A 117 -8.94 -48.84 29.36
N ILE A 118 -9.35 -49.39 28.22
CA ILE A 118 -10.63 -50.13 28.11
C ILE A 118 -10.50 -51.63 28.46
N ARG A 119 -9.29 -52.17 28.71
CA ARG A 119 -9.12 -53.62 28.99
C ARG A 119 -8.72 -53.97 30.42
N TYR A 120 -9.31 -53.31 31.44
CA TYR A 120 -9.13 -53.72 32.84
C TYR A 120 -10.41 -53.61 33.68
N LYS A 121 -11.54 -54.09 33.17
CA LYS A 121 -12.69 -54.38 34.05
C LYS A 121 -13.55 -55.52 33.52
N GLY A 122 -13.15 -56.74 33.85
CA GLY A 122 -14.03 -57.90 33.73
C GLY A 122 -13.29 -59.20 33.98
N ARG A 123 -13.76 -59.93 35.02
CA ARG A 123 -13.42 -61.31 35.41
C ARG A 123 -12.30 -61.40 36.47
N GLY A 124 -12.56 -61.77 37.72
CA GLY A 124 -13.81 -62.18 38.34
C GLY A 124 -13.55 -62.60 39.79
N GLU A 125 -14.59 -62.62 40.62
CA GLU A 125 -14.58 -63.37 41.87
C GLU A 125 -15.94 -64.06 41.96
N GLY A 126 -15.93 -65.37 41.74
CA GLY A 126 -17.11 -66.22 41.76
C GLY A 126 -16.75 -67.52 42.45
N ARG A 127 -17.15 -67.59 43.73
CA ARG A 127 -17.15 -68.72 44.67
C ARG A 127 -15.89 -68.95 45.47
#